data_AF-A0A2M4BRS9-F1
#
_entry.id   AF-A0A2M4BRS9-F1
#
_cell.length_a   1.000
_cell.length_b   1.000
_cell.length_c   1.000
_cell.angle_alpha   90.00
_cell.angle_beta   90.00
_cell.angle_gamma   90.00
#
_symmetry.space_group_name_H-M   'P 1'
#
loop_
_entity.id
_entity.type
_entity.pdbx_description
1 polymer ?
#
loop_
_entity_poly.entity_id
_entity_poly.type
_entity_poly.pdbx_seq_one_letter_code
_entity_poly.pdbx_strand_id
1 'polypeptide(L)'
;MSLTMLRTLCRHQQQLRRQQTPFCIVHRGCTGRFQSTAGNGGKKNDAGGDSNDKTPQLSTKERLSIKYSRENVKRNVQGYVFSRFFDYVKNYDKVLEKKFPSAMHVYRVFLVGVRDFFNDMKKLVKITKIVYTHDNDLRCLTRKEIELYYQMPRDMKKVAPVLLISALPFANYVIFPLAYMYPRTLLTSHFWSIQQKVDFAQIDLRNRLVYNRRVFRCMQSKLDALKKSGDPAHGKVSNILGLLGSGLHPTSEEILDVKEVFQRPPFHLNSLSSSHLKYLCRLHGIHAGLLRRFRLSERAYIVHHMDMAIKREGGVHNMPVESLKHACFLRGLNATNLSAESMIDWLQEWVRVSLVVDEDSISMLLHLPILLTYNHTNNWILIH
;
A
#
# COMPACT_ATOMS: atom_id res chain seq x y z
N MET A 1 2.49 8.04 6.71
CA MET A 1 3.64 7.12 6.84
C MET A 1 3.56 6.59 8.26
N SER A 2 2.79 5.53 8.43
CA SER A 2 2.66 4.91 9.74
C SER A 2 3.88 4.05 10.01
N LEU A 3 4.51 4.21 11.17
CA LEU A 3 5.63 3.37 11.61
C LEU A 3 5.22 1.90 11.73
N THR A 4 3.92 1.61 11.87
CA THR A 4 3.38 0.24 11.77
C THR A 4 3.68 -0.38 10.42
N MET A 5 3.52 0.33 9.30
CA MET A 5 3.85 -0.19 7.96
C MET A 5 5.34 -0.50 7.77
N LEU A 6 6.21 0.37 8.30
CA LEU A 6 7.65 0.12 8.34
C LEU A 6 7.97 -1.10 9.21
N ARG A 7 7.25 -1.32 10.32
CA ARG A 7 7.43 -2.50 11.18
C ARG A 7 6.87 -3.77 10.56
N THR A 8 5.73 -3.74 9.89
CA THR A 8 5.16 -4.92 9.22
C THR A 8 6.06 -5.36 8.08
N LEU A 9 6.48 -4.44 7.20
CA LEU A 9 7.38 -4.76 6.09
C LEU A 9 8.82 -5.10 6.57
N CYS A 10 9.31 -4.49 7.65
CA CYS A 10 10.63 -4.80 8.22
C CYS A 10 10.62 -6.11 9.03
N ARG A 11 9.54 -6.44 9.75
CA ARG A 11 9.36 -7.75 10.39
C ARG A 11 9.24 -8.85 9.33
N HIS A 12 8.54 -8.59 8.23
CA HIS A 12 8.43 -9.53 7.12
C HIS A 12 9.79 -9.73 6.42
N GLN A 13 10.54 -8.66 6.14
CA GLN A 13 11.93 -8.76 5.65
C GLN A 13 12.88 -9.47 6.63
N GLN A 14 12.67 -9.33 7.95
CA GLN A 14 13.46 -10.02 8.97
C GLN A 14 13.13 -11.52 9.06
N GLN A 15 11.88 -11.93 8.81
CA GLN A 15 11.49 -13.33 8.72
C GLN A 15 12.12 -14.02 7.49
N LEU A 16 12.17 -13.33 6.34
CA LEU A 16 12.83 -13.82 5.12
C LEU A 16 14.35 -14.03 5.29
N ARG A 17 15.04 -13.16 6.03
CA ARG A 17 16.47 -13.36 6.35
C ARG A 17 16.74 -14.57 7.25
N ARG A 18 15.78 -14.98 8.08
CA ARG A 18 15.94 -16.14 8.99
C ARG A 18 15.69 -17.48 8.30
N GLN A 19 14.98 -17.50 7.17
CA GLN A 19 14.70 -18.72 6.41
C GLN A 19 15.77 -19.04 5.35
N GLN A 20 16.68 -18.11 5.03
CA GLN A 20 17.72 -18.28 4.00
C GLN A 20 19.13 -18.59 4.53
N THR A 21 19.31 -18.88 5.82
CA THR A 21 20.59 -19.41 6.32
C THR A 21 20.54 -20.94 6.37
N PRO A 22 21.21 -21.68 5.47
CA PRO A 22 21.47 -23.09 5.70
C PRO A 22 22.45 -23.21 6.87
N PHE A 23 22.01 -23.89 7.93
CA PHE A 23 22.86 -24.37 9.01
C PHE A 23 23.80 -25.43 8.42
N CYS A 24 25.03 -25.03 8.06
CA CYS A 24 26.13 -25.97 7.83
C CYS A 24 27.05 -25.91 9.05
N ILE A 25 26.80 -26.75 10.05
CA ILE A 25 27.82 -27.12 11.05
C ILE A 25 28.45 -28.42 10.54
N VAL A 26 29.64 -28.30 9.97
CA VAL A 26 30.51 -29.44 9.68
C VAL A 26 31.42 -29.66 10.89
N HIS A 27 31.38 -30.89 11.41
CA HIS A 27 32.25 -31.44 12.44
C HIS A 27 33.68 -31.71 11.91
N ARG A 28 34.69 -31.30 12.69
CA ARG A 28 36.06 -31.88 12.80
C ARG A 28 36.73 -31.09 13.96
N GLY A 29 37.16 -31.63 15.09
CA GLY A 29 37.81 -32.91 15.37
C GLY A 29 39.33 -32.69 15.43
N CYS A 30 39.91 -32.45 16.62
CA CYS A 30 41.24 -32.91 17.10
C CYS A 30 41.72 -32.21 18.39
N THR A 31 41.68 -32.98 19.48
CA THR A 31 42.71 -33.27 20.52
C THR A 31 43.86 -32.32 20.89
N GLY A 32 44.07 -32.17 22.22
CA GLY A 32 45.31 -31.80 22.92
C GLY A 32 45.03 -30.83 24.09
N ARG A 33 44.75 -31.22 25.34
CA ARG A 33 45.48 -31.95 26.42
C ARG A 33 46.32 -31.04 27.35
N PHE A 34 45.96 -31.11 28.65
CA PHE A 34 46.69 -30.79 29.91
C PHE A 34 46.92 -29.30 30.27
N GLN A 35 46.85 -28.81 31.52
CA GLN A 35 46.62 -29.26 32.92
C GLN A 35 46.38 -27.92 33.71
N SER A 36 45.62 -27.79 34.80
CA SER A 36 46.00 -28.15 36.17
C SER A 36 45.07 -27.45 37.19
N THR A 37 44.71 -28.18 38.27
CA THR A 37 44.45 -27.80 39.69
C THR A 37 43.38 -26.74 40.03
N ALA A 38 42.55 -26.82 41.08
CA ALA A 38 42.33 -27.70 42.23
C ALA A 38 40.85 -27.48 42.65
N GLY A 39 40.06 -28.46 43.10
CA GLY A 39 40.08 -29.04 44.44
C GLY A 39 39.09 -28.32 45.38
N ASN A 40 37.90 -28.89 45.63
CA ASN A 40 37.47 -29.38 46.95
C ASN A 40 36.02 -29.89 46.92
N GLY A 41 35.75 -31.00 47.61
CA GLY A 41 34.48 -31.74 47.59
C GLY A 41 33.48 -31.36 48.69
N GLY A 42 32.28 -31.92 48.60
CA GLY A 42 31.26 -31.88 49.64
C GLY A 42 29.89 -32.30 49.12
N LYS A 43 29.44 -33.49 49.51
CA LYS A 43 28.19 -34.15 49.12
C LYS A 43 27.11 -33.93 50.18
N LYS A 44 25.85 -34.04 49.74
CA LYS A 44 24.61 -34.49 50.42
C LYS A 44 23.65 -33.47 51.08
N ASN A 45 22.49 -33.40 50.42
CA ASN A 45 21.12 -33.74 50.89
C ASN A 45 20.26 -32.74 51.70
N ASP A 46 19.06 -32.53 51.13
CA ASP A 46 17.71 -32.59 51.73
C ASP A 46 16.78 -31.34 51.61
N ALA A 47 15.66 -31.60 50.94
CA ALA A 47 14.26 -31.25 51.23
C ALA A 47 13.72 -29.80 51.26
N GLY A 48 12.61 -29.61 50.53
CA GLY A 48 11.53 -28.62 50.76
C GLY A 48 11.87 -27.18 50.34
N GLY A 49 11.29 -26.59 49.30
CA GLY A 49 9.86 -26.45 49.06
C GLY A 49 9.41 -25.06 49.54
N ASP A 50 9.46 -24.05 48.67
CA ASP A 50 8.36 -23.07 48.59
C ASP A 50 8.40 -22.28 47.27
N SER A 51 7.20 -21.99 46.80
CA SER A 51 6.86 -21.44 45.50
C SER A 51 7.01 -19.92 45.54
N ASN A 52 7.66 -19.32 44.55
CA ASN A 52 7.40 -17.90 44.24
C ASN A 52 7.70 -17.61 42.77
N ASP A 53 6.63 -17.61 41.98
CA ASP A 53 6.60 -17.12 40.61
C ASP A 53 6.89 -15.61 40.61
N LYS A 54 8.14 -15.22 40.32
CA LYS A 54 8.55 -13.83 40.15
C LYS A 54 8.49 -13.46 38.67
N THR A 55 7.39 -12.80 38.28
CA THR A 55 7.37 -11.97 37.08
C THR A 55 8.47 -10.88 37.19
N PRO A 56 9.34 -10.66 36.19
CA PRO A 56 10.44 -9.70 36.36
C PRO A 56 9.92 -8.25 36.44
N GLN A 57 10.12 -7.58 37.58
CA GLN A 57 9.83 -6.16 37.73
C GLN A 57 10.88 -5.34 36.95
N LEU A 58 10.46 -4.76 35.82
CA LEU A 58 11.27 -3.87 34.99
C LEU A 58 11.72 -2.62 35.78
N SER A 59 13.03 -2.33 35.76
CA SER A 59 13.67 -1.22 36.50
C SER A 59 13.11 0.14 36.09
N THR A 60 12.99 1.08 37.03
CA THR A 60 12.52 2.47 36.79
C THR A 60 13.33 3.15 35.68
N LYS A 61 14.63 2.83 35.56
CA LYS A 61 15.51 3.36 34.51
C LYS A 61 15.15 2.81 33.12
N GLU A 62 14.73 1.55 33.04
CA GLU A 62 14.26 0.90 31.81
C GLU A 62 12.87 1.43 31.40
N ARG A 63 11.98 1.68 32.37
CA ARG A 63 10.67 2.31 32.09
C ARG A 63 10.82 3.73 31.53
N LEU A 64 11.75 4.51 32.08
CA LEU A 64 12.03 5.86 31.59
C LEU A 64 12.73 5.84 30.23
N SER A 65 13.68 4.93 29.99
CA SER A 65 14.32 4.79 28.67
C SER A 65 13.34 4.34 27.59
N ILE A 66 12.38 3.47 27.93
CA ILE A 66 11.27 3.12 27.05
C ILE A 66 10.37 4.34 26.81
N LYS A 67 9.95 5.06 27.86
CA LYS A 67 9.06 6.24 27.74
C LYS A 67 9.67 7.35 26.88
N TYR A 68 10.96 7.63 27.04
CA TYR A 68 11.71 8.65 26.28
C TYR A 68 12.40 8.10 25.02
N SER A 69 12.17 6.84 24.67
CA SER A 69 12.63 6.30 23.39
C SER A 69 12.07 7.15 22.24
N ARG A 70 12.93 7.47 21.28
CA ARG A 70 12.61 8.30 20.10
C ARG A 70 11.35 7.81 19.37
N GLU A 71 11.08 6.51 19.40
CA GLU A 71 9.88 5.91 18.82
C GLU A 71 8.61 6.21 19.63
N ASN A 72 8.68 6.13 20.96
CA ASN A 72 7.55 6.40 21.85
C ASN A 72 7.21 7.89 21.90
N VAL A 73 8.23 8.76 21.95
CA VAL A 73 8.03 10.21 21.86
C VAL A 73 7.35 10.58 20.54
N LYS A 74 7.83 10.02 19.41
CA LYS A 74 7.21 10.27 18.09
C LYS A 74 5.79 9.76 18.01
N ARG A 75 5.48 8.57 18.56
CA ARG A 75 4.13 8.00 18.59
C ARG A 75 3.18 8.85 19.43
N ASN A 76 3.64 9.33 20.59
CA ASN A 76 2.85 10.18 21.47
C ASN A 76 2.56 11.56 20.84
N VAL A 77 3.57 12.18 20.20
CA VAL A 77 3.39 13.44 19.47
C VAL A 77 2.43 13.25 18.28
N GLN A 78 2.56 12.15 17.52
CA GLN A 78 1.64 11.85 16.42
C GLN A 78 0.21 11.63 16.91
N GLY A 79 0.02 10.90 18.02
CA GLY A 79 -1.28 10.69 18.64
C GLY A 79 -1.90 12.00 19.15
N TYR A 80 -1.11 12.88 19.75
CA TYR A 80 -1.56 14.19 20.21
C TYR A 80 -1.98 15.10 19.06
N VAL A 81 -1.15 15.22 18.02
CA VAL A 81 -1.47 16.00 16.82
C VAL A 81 -2.73 15.47 16.14
N PHE A 82 -2.86 14.14 16.06
CA PHE A 82 -4.07 13.50 15.54
C PHE A 82 -5.30 13.82 16.38
N SER A 83 -5.24 13.70 17.71
CA SER A 83 -6.36 14.03 18.60
C SER A 83 -6.78 15.49 18.47
N ARG A 84 -5.83 16.42 18.44
CA ARG A 84 -6.11 17.85 18.27
C ARG A 84 -6.76 18.13 16.92
N PHE A 85 -6.26 17.54 15.85
CA PHE A 85 -6.87 17.66 14.52
C PHE A 85 -8.27 17.05 14.50
N PHE A 86 -8.46 15.88 15.12
CA PHE A 86 -9.74 15.20 15.21
C PHE A 86 -10.79 16.07 15.94
N ASP A 87 -10.45 16.61 17.10
CA ASP A 87 -11.32 17.49 17.90
C ASP A 87 -11.62 18.80 17.18
N TYR A 88 -10.65 19.31 16.43
CA TYR A 88 -10.82 20.50 15.59
C TYR A 88 -11.82 20.25 14.46
N VAL A 89 -11.64 19.19 13.67
CA VAL A 89 -12.56 18.85 12.56
C VAL A 89 -13.96 18.57 13.08
N LYS A 90 -14.09 17.92 14.25
CA LYS A 90 -15.38 17.64 14.90
C LYS A 90 -16.19 18.91 15.22
N ASN A 91 -15.52 20.02 15.55
CA ASN A 91 -16.16 21.26 15.95
C ASN A 91 -16.09 22.34 14.85
N TYR A 92 -15.71 21.96 13.63
CA TYR A 92 -15.45 22.90 12.54
C TYR A 92 -16.69 23.72 12.16
N ASP A 93 -17.87 23.10 12.17
CA ASP A 93 -19.17 23.74 11.89
C ASP A 93 -19.39 24.97 12.79
N LYS A 94 -19.16 24.81 14.10
CA LYS A 94 -19.27 25.88 15.11
C LYS A 94 -18.24 26.99 14.91
N VAL A 95 -17.03 26.62 14.47
CA VAL A 95 -15.97 27.59 14.17
C VAL A 95 -16.38 28.46 12.99
N LEU A 96 -17.03 27.87 11.98
CA LEU A 96 -17.48 28.59 10.79
C LEU A 96 -18.69 29.48 11.09
N GLU A 97 -19.69 28.96 11.79
CA GLU A 97 -20.90 29.70 12.21
C GLU A 97 -20.55 30.91 13.08
N LYS A 98 -19.67 30.73 14.08
CA LYS A 98 -19.27 31.80 14.99
C LYS A 98 -18.51 32.92 14.28
N LYS A 99 -17.73 32.56 13.26
CA LYS A 99 -16.84 33.53 12.61
C LYS A 99 -17.49 34.24 11.44
N PHE A 100 -18.39 33.60 10.67
CA PHE A 100 -18.87 34.15 9.39
C PHE A 100 -20.30 33.70 8.98
N PRO A 101 -21.38 34.36 9.46
CA PRO A 101 -22.76 33.97 9.18
C PRO A 101 -23.28 34.22 7.74
N SER A 102 -22.69 35.15 6.96
CA SER A 102 -23.27 35.59 5.67
C SER A 102 -22.86 34.80 4.41
N ALA A 103 -21.89 33.87 4.46
CA ALA A 103 -21.38 33.17 3.26
C ALA A 103 -21.85 31.70 3.11
N MET A 104 -23.00 31.36 3.70
CA MET A 104 -23.45 29.98 3.96
C MET A 104 -23.70 29.08 2.73
N HIS A 105 -23.94 29.59 1.53
CA HIS A 105 -24.31 28.72 0.40
C HIS A 105 -23.13 27.89 -0.15
N VAL A 106 -21.98 28.53 -0.42
CA VAL A 106 -20.74 27.84 -0.82
C VAL A 106 -20.20 26.99 0.34
N TYR A 107 -20.42 27.41 1.58
CA TYR A 107 -20.03 26.66 2.77
C TYR A 107 -20.80 25.36 2.99
N ARG A 108 -22.08 25.25 2.59
CA ARG A 108 -22.83 24.00 2.81
C ARG A 108 -22.20 22.80 2.10
N VAL A 109 -21.81 22.95 0.83
CA VAL A 109 -21.15 21.87 0.07
C VAL A 109 -19.82 21.50 0.72
N PHE A 110 -19.06 22.50 1.17
CA PHE A 110 -17.81 22.27 1.88
C PHE A 110 -18.01 21.54 3.22
N LEU A 111 -19.02 21.95 4.01
CA LEU A 111 -19.36 21.33 5.29
C LEU A 111 -19.82 19.88 5.14
N VAL A 112 -20.55 19.55 4.07
CA VAL A 112 -20.85 18.15 3.72
C VAL A 112 -19.56 17.36 3.52
N GLY A 113 -18.59 17.91 2.77
CA GLY A 113 -17.29 17.27 2.59
C GLY A 113 -16.49 17.12 3.89
N VAL A 114 -16.52 18.12 4.78
CA VAL A 114 -15.89 18.02 6.12
C VAL A 114 -16.53 16.90 6.95
N ARG A 115 -17.87 16.78 6.91
CA ARG A 115 -18.60 15.73 7.63
C ARG A 115 -18.25 14.35 7.11
N ASP A 116 -18.23 14.15 5.80
CA ASP A 116 -17.86 12.88 5.18
C ASP A 116 -16.41 12.51 5.52
N PHE A 117 -15.50 13.46 5.40
CA PHE A 117 -14.10 13.30 5.80
C PHE A 117 -13.94 12.93 7.28
N PHE A 118 -14.72 13.57 8.16
CA PHE A 118 -14.72 13.24 9.59
C PHE A 118 -15.23 11.83 9.88
N ASN A 119 -16.30 11.41 9.20
CA ASN A 119 -16.85 10.06 9.33
C ASN A 119 -15.81 9.00 8.93
N ASP A 120 -15.08 9.24 7.85
CA ASP A 120 -14.03 8.35 7.36
C ASP A 120 -12.79 8.38 8.26
N MET A 121 -12.44 9.52 8.85
CA MET A 121 -11.41 9.61 9.89
C MET A 121 -11.80 8.82 11.15
N LYS A 122 -13.07 8.86 11.56
CA LYS A 122 -13.57 8.04 12.69
C LYS A 122 -13.52 6.55 12.38
N LYS A 123 -13.86 6.14 11.16
CA LYS A 123 -13.71 4.75 10.69
C LYS A 123 -12.24 4.31 10.70
N LEU A 124 -11.31 5.16 10.24
CA LEU A 124 -9.87 4.87 10.29
C LEU A 124 -9.40 4.54 11.71
N VAL A 125 -9.87 5.27 12.73
CA VAL A 125 -9.53 4.98 14.14
C VAL A 125 -9.99 3.58 14.54
N LYS A 126 -11.23 3.20 14.18
CA LYS A 126 -11.78 1.87 14.46
C LYS A 126 -10.97 0.78 13.75
N ILE A 127 -10.71 0.94 12.45
CA ILE A 127 -9.93 0.00 11.64
C ILE A 127 -8.52 -0.16 12.20
N THR A 128 -7.87 0.95 12.58
CA THR A 128 -6.52 0.90 13.17
C THR A 128 -6.50 0.11 14.47
N LYS A 129 -7.55 0.21 15.29
CA LYS A 129 -7.70 -0.61 16.50
C LYS A 129 -7.82 -2.09 16.14
N ILE A 130 -8.66 -2.44 15.15
CA ILE A 130 -8.84 -3.83 14.68
C ILE A 130 -7.53 -4.41 14.15
N VAL A 131 -6.82 -3.67 13.29
CA VAL A 131 -5.53 -4.09 12.74
C VAL A 131 -4.52 -4.33 13.86
N TYR A 132 -4.46 -3.43 14.85
CA TYR A 132 -3.53 -3.58 15.96
C TYR A 132 -3.85 -4.79 16.86
N THR A 133 -5.13 -5.09 17.10
CA THR A 133 -5.52 -6.25 17.91
C THR A 133 -5.28 -7.59 17.19
N HIS A 134 -5.19 -7.58 15.86
CA HIS A 134 -4.94 -8.77 15.03
C HIS A 134 -3.50 -8.82 14.48
N ASP A 135 -2.51 -8.38 15.26
CA ASP A 135 -1.07 -8.38 14.91
C ASP A 135 -0.72 -7.73 13.55
N ASN A 136 -1.44 -6.68 13.19
CA ASN A 136 -1.32 -5.96 11.92
C ASN A 136 -1.68 -6.78 10.67
N ASP A 137 -2.50 -7.81 10.82
CA ASP A 137 -3.03 -8.58 9.69
C ASP A 137 -4.14 -7.79 8.97
N LEU A 138 -4.01 -7.61 7.64
CA LEU A 138 -5.02 -6.97 6.81
C LEU A 138 -6.14 -7.91 6.37
N ARG A 139 -5.98 -9.22 6.54
CA ARG A 139 -6.99 -10.21 6.13
C ARG A 139 -8.29 -10.10 6.96
N CYS A 140 -8.23 -9.50 8.15
CA CYS A 140 -9.40 -9.23 8.98
C CYS A 140 -10.26 -8.06 8.48
N LEU A 141 -9.78 -7.30 7.49
CA LEU A 141 -10.47 -6.14 6.95
C LEU A 141 -11.22 -6.47 5.66
N THR A 142 -12.31 -5.74 5.42
CA THR A 142 -12.97 -5.67 4.11
C THR A 142 -12.12 -4.87 3.11
N ARG A 143 -12.40 -5.02 1.83
CA ARG A 143 -11.74 -4.28 0.73
C ARG A 143 -11.83 -2.78 0.95
N LYS A 144 -13.02 -2.26 1.28
CA LYS A 144 -13.24 -0.82 1.53
C LYS A 144 -12.47 -0.33 2.75
N GLU A 145 -12.36 -1.15 3.80
CA GLU A 145 -11.58 -0.79 4.99
C GLU A 145 -10.08 -0.77 4.72
N ILE A 146 -9.56 -1.73 3.93
CA ILE A 146 -8.16 -1.72 3.48
C ILE A 146 -7.89 -0.43 2.70
N GLU A 147 -8.73 -0.12 1.72
CA GLU A 147 -8.57 1.11 0.93
C GLU A 147 -8.56 2.36 1.83
N LEU A 148 -9.53 2.47 2.73
CA LEU A 148 -9.67 3.58 3.65
C LEU A 148 -8.45 3.70 4.58
N TYR A 149 -7.96 2.58 5.10
CA TYR A 149 -6.79 2.51 5.98
C TYR A 149 -5.55 3.16 5.35
N TYR A 150 -5.38 2.99 4.04
CA TYR A 150 -4.23 3.51 3.31
C TYR A 150 -4.44 4.91 2.73
N GLN A 151 -5.65 5.22 2.28
CA GLN A 151 -5.96 6.48 1.64
C GLN A 151 -6.08 7.62 2.66
N MET A 152 -6.76 7.40 3.79
CA MET A 152 -7.09 8.47 4.74
C MET A 152 -5.87 9.21 5.31
N PRO A 153 -4.76 8.55 5.71
CA PRO A 153 -3.58 9.29 6.17
C PRO A 153 -2.96 10.20 5.11
N ARG A 154 -3.18 9.92 3.82
CA ARG A 154 -2.72 10.78 2.71
C ARG A 154 -3.67 11.96 2.53
N ASP A 155 -4.97 11.69 2.57
CA ASP A 155 -6.02 12.70 2.49
C ASP A 155 -5.94 13.71 3.64
N MET A 156 -5.69 13.24 4.86
CA MET A 156 -5.48 14.10 6.03
C MET A 156 -4.32 15.06 5.83
N LYS A 157 -3.18 14.60 5.32
CA LYS A 157 -2.02 15.47 5.07
C LYS A 157 -2.30 16.54 4.02
N LYS A 158 -3.15 16.20 3.04
CA LYS A 158 -3.52 17.09 1.95
C LYS A 158 -4.51 18.16 2.42
N VAL A 159 -5.52 17.75 3.19
CA VAL A 159 -6.65 18.62 3.58
C VAL A 159 -6.39 19.39 4.87
N ALA A 160 -5.56 18.87 5.79
CA ALA A 160 -5.30 19.52 7.07
C ALA A 160 -4.82 20.99 6.94
N PRO A 161 -3.88 21.34 6.04
CA PRO A 161 -3.47 22.74 5.85
C PRO A 161 -4.63 23.64 5.42
N VAL A 162 -5.46 23.16 4.49
CA VAL A 162 -6.63 23.90 3.98
C VAL A 162 -7.62 24.16 5.11
N LEU A 163 -7.94 23.15 5.91
CA LEU A 163 -8.84 23.30 7.04
C LEU A 163 -8.25 24.25 8.10
N LEU A 164 -7.00 24.07 8.51
CA LEU A 164 -6.37 24.94 9.52
C LEU A 164 -6.34 26.41 9.08
N ILE A 165 -5.95 26.69 7.84
CA ILE A 165 -5.92 28.05 7.28
C ILE A 165 -7.33 28.64 7.21
N SER A 166 -8.33 27.85 6.81
CA SER A 166 -9.72 28.32 6.71
C SER A 166 -10.35 28.73 8.05
N ALA A 167 -9.80 28.27 9.18
CA ALA A 167 -10.24 28.75 10.49
C ALA A 167 -9.67 30.10 10.89
N LEU A 168 -8.63 30.61 10.23
CA LEU A 168 -8.10 31.93 10.52
C LEU A 168 -9.04 33.01 9.98
N PRO A 169 -9.25 34.12 10.72
CA PRO A 169 -10.04 35.21 10.19
C PRO A 169 -9.36 35.80 8.94
N PHE A 170 -10.15 36.27 7.97
CA PHE A 170 -9.74 36.80 6.67
C PHE A 170 -9.14 35.79 5.67
N ALA A 171 -8.48 34.73 6.14
CA ALA A 171 -7.90 33.70 5.27
C ALA A 171 -8.96 32.90 4.47
N ASN A 172 -10.18 32.83 4.99
CA ASN A 172 -11.33 32.19 4.35
C ASN A 172 -11.66 32.80 2.98
N TYR A 173 -11.59 34.13 2.84
CA TYR A 173 -11.86 34.83 1.58
C TYR A 173 -10.86 34.50 0.47
N VAL A 174 -9.70 33.93 0.82
CA VAL A 174 -8.69 33.49 -0.14
C VAL A 174 -8.76 31.97 -0.33
N ILE A 175 -8.80 31.21 0.76
CA ILE A 175 -8.69 29.75 0.71
C ILE A 175 -9.89 29.08 0.05
N PHE A 176 -11.12 29.60 0.23
CA PHE A 176 -12.30 28.98 -0.35
C PHE A 176 -12.41 29.19 -1.86
N PRO A 177 -12.20 30.41 -2.41
CA PRO A 177 -12.04 30.59 -3.84
C PRO A 177 -10.92 29.74 -4.43
N LEU A 178 -9.76 29.67 -3.76
CA LEU A 178 -8.66 28.80 -4.20
C LEU A 178 -9.06 27.32 -4.21
N ALA A 179 -9.73 26.84 -3.16
CA ALA A 179 -10.19 25.47 -3.06
C ALA A 179 -11.25 25.14 -4.14
N TYR A 180 -12.09 26.10 -4.51
CA TYR A 180 -13.05 25.98 -5.61
C TYR A 180 -12.37 25.96 -6.99
N MET A 181 -11.34 26.79 -7.21
CA MET A 181 -10.58 26.83 -8.46
C MET A 181 -9.66 25.63 -8.63
N TYR A 182 -9.10 25.11 -7.53
CA TYR A 182 -8.12 24.03 -7.53
C TYR A 182 -8.52 22.83 -6.63
N PRO A 183 -9.71 22.23 -6.86
CA PRO A 183 -10.25 21.19 -5.99
C PRO A 183 -9.38 19.92 -6.01
N ARG A 184 -8.77 19.57 -7.15
CA ARG A 184 -7.91 18.38 -7.28
C ARG A 184 -6.60 18.50 -6.49
N THR A 185 -6.05 19.69 -6.29
CA THR A 185 -4.77 19.87 -5.58
C THR A 185 -4.96 20.16 -4.10
N LEU A 186 -5.96 20.96 -3.73
CA LEU A 186 -6.20 21.40 -2.36
C LEU A 186 -7.15 20.48 -1.58
N LEU A 187 -8.08 19.82 -2.26
CA LEU A 187 -9.12 19.00 -1.62
C LEU A 187 -8.97 17.50 -1.95
N THR A 188 -9.77 16.67 -1.27
CA THR A 188 -9.87 15.22 -1.51
C THR A 188 -11.24 14.86 -2.05
N SER A 189 -11.43 13.59 -2.42
CA SER A 189 -12.68 13.08 -2.97
C SER A 189 -13.92 13.39 -2.13
N HIS A 190 -13.77 13.56 -0.81
CA HIS A 190 -14.85 13.96 0.10
C HIS A 190 -15.51 15.30 -0.27
N PHE A 191 -14.75 16.21 -0.87
CA PHE A 191 -15.22 17.57 -1.19
C PHE A 191 -15.60 17.76 -2.66
N TRP A 192 -15.45 16.72 -3.47
CA TRP A 192 -15.70 16.78 -4.91
C TRP A 192 -17.13 16.40 -5.23
N SER A 193 -17.72 17.10 -6.20
CA SER A 193 -18.98 16.68 -6.78
C SER A 193 -18.85 15.30 -7.45
N ILE A 194 -19.98 14.64 -7.70
CA ILE A 194 -20.00 13.35 -8.40
C ILE A 194 -19.33 13.47 -9.78
N GLN A 195 -19.62 14.55 -10.51
CA GLN A 195 -18.99 14.81 -11.80
C GLN A 195 -17.46 14.98 -11.68
N GLN A 196 -17.01 15.80 -10.72
CA GLN A 196 -15.57 15.99 -10.47
C GLN A 196 -14.86 14.68 -10.11
N LYS A 197 -15.49 13.78 -9.37
CA LYS A 197 -14.91 12.46 -9.05
C LYS A 197 -14.67 11.65 -10.33
N VAL A 198 -15.62 11.65 -11.27
CA VAL A 198 -15.48 10.95 -12.56
C VAL A 198 -14.39 11.60 -13.41
N ASP A 199 -14.44 12.92 -13.59
CA ASP A 199 -13.48 13.65 -14.42
C ASP A 199 -12.05 13.52 -13.88
N PHE A 200 -11.86 13.68 -12.56
CA PHE A 200 -10.54 13.57 -11.95
C PHE A 200 -10.00 12.15 -11.98
N ALA A 201 -10.85 11.13 -11.84
CA ALA A 201 -10.44 9.74 -12.00
C ALA A 201 -9.92 9.46 -13.42
N GLN A 202 -10.58 9.99 -14.45
CA GLN A 202 -10.12 9.90 -15.84
C GLN A 202 -8.81 10.64 -16.06
N ILE A 203 -8.68 11.87 -15.57
CA ILE A 203 -7.44 12.66 -15.67
C ILE A 203 -6.29 11.94 -14.97
N ASP A 204 -6.52 11.41 -13.76
CA ASP A 204 -5.53 10.65 -13.01
C ASP A 204 -5.12 9.37 -13.74
N LEU A 205 -6.06 8.64 -14.33
CA LEU A 205 -5.76 7.48 -15.16
C LEU A 205 -4.98 7.86 -16.42
N ARG A 206 -5.40 8.86 -17.17
CA ARG A 206 -4.70 9.35 -18.38
C ARG A 206 -3.24 9.68 -18.07
N ASN A 207 -2.98 10.40 -16.98
CA ASN A 207 -1.63 10.75 -16.53
C ASN A 207 -0.76 9.52 -16.22
N ARG A 208 -1.36 8.41 -15.79
CA ARG A 208 -0.66 7.14 -15.53
C ARG A 208 -0.41 6.36 -16.82
N LEU A 209 -1.41 6.28 -17.71
CA LEU A 209 -1.35 5.49 -18.94
C LEU A 209 -0.24 5.95 -19.90
N VAL A 210 0.14 7.23 -19.89
CA VAL A 210 1.28 7.76 -20.67
C VAL A 210 2.61 7.02 -20.37
N TYR A 211 2.73 6.38 -19.20
CA TYR A 211 3.92 5.62 -18.83
C TYR A 211 3.89 4.16 -19.29
N ASN A 212 2.76 3.66 -19.79
CA ASN A 212 2.62 2.26 -20.19
C ASN A 212 3.68 1.84 -21.21
N ARG A 213 3.83 2.62 -22.29
CA ARG A 213 4.82 2.34 -23.35
C ARG A 213 6.26 2.29 -22.81
N ARG A 214 6.57 3.10 -21.80
CA ARG A 214 7.92 3.15 -21.20
C ARG A 214 8.18 1.92 -20.34
N VAL A 215 7.20 1.48 -19.56
CA VAL A 215 7.29 0.22 -18.79
C VAL A 215 7.40 -0.97 -19.74
N PHE A 216 6.56 -1.03 -20.77
CA PHE A 216 6.61 -2.08 -21.79
C PHE A 216 7.99 -2.18 -22.45
N ARG A 217 8.59 -1.06 -22.87
CA ARG A 217 9.97 -1.04 -23.38
C ARG A 217 11.01 -1.53 -22.37
N CYS A 218 10.85 -1.20 -21.09
CA CYS A 218 11.72 -1.73 -20.04
C CYS A 218 11.58 -3.24 -19.85
N MET A 219 10.39 -3.81 -20.09
CA MET A 219 10.18 -5.27 -20.09
C MET A 219 10.84 -5.92 -21.31
N GLN A 220 10.64 -5.35 -22.51
CA GLN A 220 11.28 -5.84 -23.74
C GLN A 220 12.81 -5.86 -23.63
N SER A 221 13.42 -4.82 -23.05
CA SER A 221 14.87 -4.76 -22.87
C SER A 221 15.43 -5.82 -21.90
N LYS A 222 14.58 -6.58 -21.20
CA LYS A 222 15.00 -7.70 -20.33
C LYS A 222 15.08 -9.03 -21.07
N LEU A 223 14.48 -9.16 -22.26
CA LEU A 223 14.53 -10.38 -23.07
C LEU A 223 15.97 -10.78 -23.39
N ASP A 224 16.83 -9.81 -23.74
CA ASP A 224 18.25 -10.08 -24.03
C ASP A 224 18.98 -10.72 -22.84
N ALA A 225 18.64 -10.33 -21.61
CA ALA A 225 19.24 -10.91 -20.42
C ALA A 225 18.79 -12.37 -20.23
N LEU A 226 17.50 -12.66 -20.43
CA LEU A 226 16.96 -14.03 -20.38
C LEU A 226 17.57 -14.92 -21.48
N LYS A 227 17.74 -14.37 -22.69
CA LYS A 227 18.35 -15.07 -23.82
C LYS A 227 19.80 -15.45 -23.51
N LYS A 228 20.58 -14.49 -23.00
CA LYS A 228 22.00 -14.70 -22.64
C LYS A 228 22.17 -15.71 -21.52
N SER A 229 21.24 -15.79 -20.57
CA SER A 229 21.28 -16.78 -19.50
C SER A 229 20.77 -18.17 -19.91
N GLY A 230 20.31 -18.37 -21.16
CA GLY A 230 19.73 -19.64 -21.61
C GLY A 230 18.45 -20.00 -20.86
N ASP A 231 17.66 -19.00 -20.44
CA ASP A 231 16.50 -19.22 -19.60
C ASP A 231 15.38 -19.94 -20.38
N PRO A 232 14.84 -21.08 -19.89
CA PRO A 232 13.75 -21.78 -20.56
C PRO A 232 12.48 -20.92 -20.70
N ALA A 233 12.27 -19.95 -19.82
CA ALA A 233 11.13 -19.05 -19.89
C ALA A 233 11.26 -17.97 -20.99
N HIS A 234 12.44 -17.80 -21.61
CA HIS A 234 12.66 -16.79 -22.65
C HIS A 234 11.61 -16.87 -23.78
N GLY A 235 11.31 -18.07 -24.28
CA GLY A 235 10.33 -18.27 -25.35
C GLY A 235 8.93 -17.80 -24.96
N LYS A 236 8.46 -18.19 -23.76
CA LYS A 236 7.14 -17.79 -23.25
C LYS A 236 7.04 -16.28 -23.02
N VAL A 237 8.04 -15.67 -22.39
CA VAL A 237 8.07 -14.21 -22.15
C VAL A 237 8.15 -13.45 -23.48
N SER A 238 8.94 -13.93 -24.44
CA SER A 238 9.02 -13.35 -25.78
C SER A 238 7.67 -13.39 -26.50
N ASN A 239 6.93 -14.51 -26.39
CA ASN A 239 5.60 -14.63 -26.96
C ASN A 239 4.63 -13.61 -26.35
N ILE A 240 4.58 -13.54 -25.01
CA ILE A 240 3.72 -12.57 -24.29
C ILE A 240 4.01 -11.14 -24.72
N LEU A 241 5.29 -10.75 -24.78
CA LEU A 241 5.67 -9.40 -25.21
C LEU A 241 5.42 -9.16 -26.71
N GLY A 242 5.46 -10.21 -27.53
CA GLY A 242 5.08 -10.18 -28.94
C GLY A 242 3.58 -9.96 -29.16
N LEU A 243 2.72 -10.65 -28.38
CA LEU A 243 1.28 -10.41 -28.35
C LEU A 243 0.98 -8.94 -28.00
N LEU A 244 1.61 -8.43 -26.94
CA LEU A 244 1.46 -7.03 -26.55
C LEU A 244 1.98 -6.06 -27.64
N GLY A 245 3.05 -6.42 -28.36
CA GLY A 245 3.58 -5.62 -29.46
C GLY A 245 2.69 -5.61 -30.71
N SER A 246 1.90 -6.66 -30.94
CA SER A 246 0.98 -6.79 -32.08
C SER A 246 -0.43 -6.24 -31.81
N GLY A 247 -0.71 -5.77 -30.59
CA GLY A 247 -2.02 -5.21 -30.22
C GLY A 247 -2.94 -6.21 -29.50
N LEU A 248 -2.47 -7.43 -29.21
CA LEU A 248 -3.21 -8.45 -28.47
C LEU A 248 -2.81 -8.46 -26.99
N HIS A 249 -3.49 -9.27 -26.18
CA HIS A 249 -3.15 -9.53 -24.78
C HIS A 249 -2.96 -11.03 -24.53
N PRO A 250 -1.99 -11.41 -23.68
CA PRO A 250 -1.91 -12.77 -23.17
C PRO A 250 -3.13 -13.10 -22.28
N THR A 251 -3.47 -14.37 -22.18
CA THR A 251 -4.47 -14.85 -21.21
C THR A 251 -3.90 -14.84 -19.78
N SER A 252 -4.77 -14.90 -18.75
CA SER A 252 -4.30 -15.05 -17.36
C SER A 252 -3.46 -16.30 -17.15
N GLU A 253 -3.75 -17.40 -17.86
CA GLU A 253 -3.00 -18.66 -17.80
C GLU A 253 -1.59 -18.50 -18.37
N GLU A 254 -1.44 -17.84 -19.53
CA GLU A 254 -0.12 -17.54 -20.11
C GLU A 254 0.72 -16.63 -19.20
N ILE A 255 0.08 -15.69 -18.49
CA ILE A 255 0.77 -14.84 -17.51
C ILE A 255 1.23 -15.67 -16.29
N LEU A 256 0.38 -16.56 -15.78
CA LEU A 256 0.72 -17.42 -14.64
C LEU A 256 1.89 -18.36 -14.95
N ASP A 257 1.96 -18.85 -16.19
CA ASP A 257 3.02 -19.69 -16.72
C ASP A 257 4.44 -19.08 -16.65
N VAL A 258 4.53 -17.75 -16.54
CA VAL A 258 5.80 -17.02 -16.40
C VAL A 258 5.99 -16.40 -15.02
N LYS A 259 5.17 -16.77 -14.03
CA LYS A 259 5.25 -16.24 -12.66
C LYS A 259 6.67 -16.31 -12.08
N GLU A 260 7.33 -17.46 -12.21
CA GLU A 260 8.66 -17.70 -11.64
C GLU A 260 9.73 -16.74 -12.16
N VAL A 261 9.55 -16.19 -13.36
CA VAL A 261 10.47 -15.19 -13.94
C VAL A 261 10.50 -13.92 -13.08
N PHE A 262 9.38 -13.56 -12.45
CA PHE A 262 9.28 -12.38 -11.59
C PHE A 262 9.89 -12.58 -10.20
N GLN A 263 10.23 -13.81 -9.80
CA GLN A 263 10.88 -14.11 -8.52
C GLN A 263 12.40 -13.93 -8.57
N ARG A 264 12.97 -13.81 -9.78
CA ARG A 264 14.43 -13.75 -9.99
C ARG A 264 14.85 -12.66 -10.97
N PRO A 265 16.14 -12.32 -11.07
CA PRO A 265 16.62 -11.41 -12.12
C PRO A 265 16.23 -11.96 -13.51
N PRO A 266 15.86 -11.11 -14.47
CA PRO A 266 15.92 -9.64 -14.43
C PRO A 266 14.61 -8.93 -14.00
N PHE A 267 13.54 -9.67 -13.70
CA PHE A 267 12.20 -9.11 -13.44
C PHE A 267 11.87 -8.94 -11.95
N HIS A 268 12.62 -9.58 -11.04
CA HIS A 268 12.49 -9.38 -9.61
C HIS A 268 12.61 -7.89 -9.21
N LEU A 269 11.80 -7.46 -8.24
CA LEU A 269 11.67 -6.04 -7.85
C LEU A 269 13.02 -5.41 -7.45
N ASN A 270 13.90 -6.19 -6.81
CA ASN A 270 15.23 -5.71 -6.41
C ASN A 270 16.18 -5.56 -7.60
N SER A 271 15.96 -6.31 -8.68
CA SER A 271 16.80 -6.33 -9.90
C SER A 271 16.38 -5.29 -10.94
N LEU A 272 15.27 -4.59 -10.74
CA LEU A 272 14.79 -3.55 -11.66
C LEU A 272 15.73 -2.34 -11.65
N SER A 273 15.92 -1.74 -12.84
CA SER A 273 16.71 -0.52 -13.01
C SER A 273 15.98 0.70 -12.43
N SER A 274 16.74 1.77 -12.15
CA SER A 274 16.18 3.03 -11.65
C SER A 274 15.12 3.61 -12.60
N SER A 275 15.35 3.58 -13.91
CA SER A 275 14.37 4.06 -14.91
C SER A 275 13.09 3.23 -14.86
N HIS A 276 13.19 1.91 -14.80
CA HIS A 276 12.04 1.02 -14.72
C HIS A 276 11.21 1.29 -13.45
N LEU A 277 11.86 1.38 -12.29
CA LEU A 277 11.21 1.72 -11.02
C LEU A 277 10.51 3.10 -11.07
N LYS A 278 11.12 4.10 -11.71
CA LYS A 278 10.50 5.43 -11.89
C LYS A 278 9.21 5.31 -12.69
N TYR A 279 9.22 4.58 -13.79
CA TYR A 279 8.05 4.41 -14.65
C TYR A 279 6.95 3.59 -13.98
N LEU A 280 7.30 2.51 -13.27
CA LEU A 280 6.35 1.76 -12.45
C LEU A 280 5.71 2.63 -11.37
N CYS A 281 6.50 3.47 -10.66
CA CYS A 281 5.90 4.39 -9.69
C CYS A 281 4.87 5.31 -10.35
N ARG A 282 5.18 5.87 -11.52
CA ARG A 282 4.26 6.76 -12.24
C ARG A 282 3.02 6.02 -12.76
N LEU A 283 3.18 4.82 -13.30
CA LEU A 283 2.09 3.93 -13.74
C LEU A 283 1.08 3.65 -12.60
N HIS A 284 1.59 3.47 -11.38
CA HIS A 284 0.76 3.21 -10.20
C HIS A 284 0.30 4.48 -9.46
N GLY A 285 0.56 5.68 -9.99
CA GLY A 285 0.17 6.95 -9.36
C GLY A 285 0.93 7.26 -8.06
N ILE A 286 2.15 6.73 -7.93
CA ILE A 286 3.00 6.87 -6.74
C ILE A 286 4.11 7.89 -7.00
N HIS A 287 4.51 8.61 -5.96
CA HIS A 287 5.67 9.50 -6.00
C HIS A 287 6.98 8.76 -6.30
N ALA A 288 7.60 9.11 -7.44
CA ALA A 288 8.80 8.47 -7.99
C ALA A 288 10.15 8.99 -7.43
N GLY A 289 10.15 9.62 -6.25
CA GLY A 289 11.37 10.10 -5.58
C GLY A 289 12.17 8.99 -4.87
N LEU A 290 12.67 9.25 -3.66
CA LEU A 290 13.42 8.26 -2.87
C LEU A 290 12.53 7.07 -2.45
N LEU A 291 13.14 5.93 -2.12
CA LEU A 291 12.45 4.72 -1.62
C LEU A 291 11.43 4.12 -2.61
N ARG A 292 11.69 4.14 -3.91
CA ARG A 292 10.76 3.64 -4.96
C ARG A 292 10.36 2.19 -4.75
N ARG A 293 11.33 1.30 -4.49
CA ARG A 293 11.07 -0.14 -4.25
C ARG A 293 10.12 -0.35 -3.08
N PHE A 294 10.38 0.32 -1.96
CA PHE A 294 9.50 0.27 -0.79
C PHE A 294 8.08 0.76 -1.12
N ARG A 295 7.93 1.91 -1.79
CA ARG A 295 6.60 2.42 -2.13
C ARG A 295 5.85 1.54 -3.14
N LEU A 296 6.58 0.92 -4.07
CA LEU A 296 6.01 -0.03 -5.02
C LEU A 296 5.57 -1.31 -4.32
N SER A 297 6.41 -1.87 -3.45
CA SER A 297 6.06 -3.02 -2.59
C SER A 297 4.84 -2.70 -1.72
N GLU A 298 4.81 -1.54 -1.07
CA GLU A 298 3.63 -1.07 -0.31
C GLU A 298 2.39 -1.00 -1.20
N ARG A 299 2.46 -0.41 -2.39
CA ARG A 299 1.31 -0.35 -3.31
C ARG A 299 0.83 -1.74 -3.73
N ALA A 300 1.75 -2.61 -4.13
CA ALA A 300 1.40 -3.94 -4.58
C ALA A 300 0.77 -4.76 -3.46
N TYR A 301 1.33 -4.68 -2.24
CA TYR A 301 0.78 -5.30 -1.04
C TYR A 301 -0.67 -4.85 -0.78
N ILE A 302 -0.95 -3.55 -0.86
CA ILE A 302 -2.29 -3.01 -0.68
C ILE A 302 -3.26 -3.58 -1.73
N VAL A 303 -2.87 -3.54 -3.01
CA VAL A 303 -3.68 -4.06 -4.12
C VAL A 303 -3.95 -5.55 -3.97
N HIS A 304 -2.92 -6.34 -3.65
CA HIS A 304 -3.04 -7.76 -3.42
C HIS A 304 -4.01 -8.08 -2.28
N HIS A 305 -3.90 -7.40 -1.13
CA HIS A 305 -4.83 -7.62 -0.02
C HIS A 305 -6.26 -7.17 -0.32
N MET A 306 -6.44 -6.15 -1.15
CA MET A 306 -7.77 -5.81 -1.68
C MET A 306 -8.31 -6.92 -2.60
N ASP A 307 -7.47 -7.52 -3.46
CA ASP A 307 -7.86 -8.64 -4.33
C ASP A 307 -8.24 -9.88 -3.50
N MET A 308 -7.48 -10.19 -2.44
CA MET A 308 -7.86 -11.23 -1.49
C MET A 308 -9.19 -10.91 -0.78
N ALA A 309 -9.43 -9.65 -0.44
CA ALA A 309 -10.68 -9.22 0.16
C ALA A 309 -11.87 -9.38 -0.80
N ILE A 310 -11.68 -9.09 -2.10
CA ILE A 310 -12.70 -9.36 -3.13
C ILE A 310 -13.10 -10.84 -3.10
N LYS A 311 -12.12 -11.77 -3.06
CA LYS A 311 -12.41 -13.20 -2.95
C LYS A 311 -13.20 -13.55 -1.67
N ARG A 312 -12.82 -12.96 -0.53
CA ARG A 312 -13.51 -13.20 0.76
C ARG A 312 -14.95 -12.65 0.78
N GLU A 313 -15.19 -11.54 0.09
CA GLU A 313 -16.50 -10.87 0.00
C GLU A 313 -17.46 -11.56 -0.99
N GLY A 314 -17.12 -12.74 -1.50
CA GLY A 314 -17.94 -13.49 -2.45
C GLY A 314 -17.55 -13.30 -3.93
N GLY A 315 -16.42 -12.65 -4.21
CA GLY A 315 -15.89 -12.50 -5.57
C GLY A 315 -16.38 -11.27 -6.32
N VAL A 316 -15.89 -11.13 -7.56
CA VAL A 316 -16.07 -9.92 -8.38
C VAL A 316 -17.53 -9.65 -8.74
N HIS A 317 -18.31 -10.70 -9.03
CA HIS A 317 -19.71 -10.59 -9.46
C HIS A 317 -20.63 -9.98 -8.39
N ASN A 318 -20.26 -10.07 -7.11
CA ASN A 318 -21.02 -9.51 -5.99
C ASN A 318 -20.70 -8.04 -5.70
N MET A 319 -19.78 -7.43 -6.46
CA MET A 319 -19.40 -6.04 -6.25
C MET A 319 -20.42 -5.09 -6.90
N PRO A 320 -20.83 -4.00 -6.21
CA PRO A 320 -21.68 -2.98 -6.83
C PRO A 320 -20.93 -2.28 -7.96
N VAL A 321 -21.66 -1.78 -8.96
CA VAL A 321 -21.13 -1.20 -10.21
C VAL A 321 -20.11 -0.09 -9.95
N GLU A 322 -20.35 0.76 -8.96
CA GLU A 322 -19.46 1.84 -8.56
C GLU A 322 -18.13 1.31 -8.01
N SER A 323 -18.18 0.19 -7.28
CA SER A 323 -16.98 -0.49 -6.79
C SER A 323 -16.22 -1.20 -7.91
N LEU A 324 -16.92 -1.76 -8.90
CA LEU A 324 -16.30 -2.33 -10.10
C LEU A 324 -15.56 -1.25 -10.89
N LYS A 325 -16.23 -0.13 -11.18
CA LYS A 325 -15.63 1.03 -11.87
C LYS A 325 -14.37 1.49 -11.13
N HIS A 326 -14.48 1.72 -9.83
CA HIS A 326 -13.34 2.15 -9.01
C HIS A 326 -12.19 1.13 -9.00
N ALA A 327 -12.50 -0.16 -8.88
CA ALA A 327 -11.51 -1.23 -8.90
C ALA A 327 -10.76 -1.31 -10.24
N CYS A 328 -11.46 -1.10 -11.35
CA CYS A 328 -10.88 -1.01 -12.70
C CYS A 328 -9.94 0.19 -12.81
N PHE A 329 -10.41 1.38 -12.43
CA PHE A 329 -9.58 2.60 -12.42
C PHE A 329 -8.32 2.40 -11.59
N LEU A 330 -8.43 1.86 -10.37
CA LEU A 330 -7.30 1.64 -9.47
C LEU A 330 -6.18 0.79 -10.10
N ARG A 331 -6.57 -0.22 -10.88
CA ARG A 331 -5.69 -1.20 -11.53
C ARG A 331 -5.24 -0.79 -12.93
N GLY A 332 -5.81 0.29 -13.49
CA GLY A 332 -5.34 0.91 -14.73
C GLY A 332 -6.26 0.72 -15.93
N LEU A 333 -7.51 0.30 -15.74
CA LEU A 333 -8.52 0.20 -16.79
C LEU A 333 -9.49 1.38 -16.74
N ASN A 334 -9.74 2.01 -17.89
CA ASN A 334 -10.78 3.03 -18.05
C ASN A 334 -12.16 2.37 -18.12
N ALA A 335 -12.93 2.54 -17.04
CA ALA A 335 -14.24 1.93 -16.86
C ALA A 335 -15.44 2.80 -17.26
N THR A 336 -15.21 4.00 -17.81
CA THR A 336 -16.27 4.99 -18.03
C THR A 336 -17.40 4.47 -18.93
N ASN A 337 -17.04 3.77 -20.01
CA ASN A 337 -17.96 3.29 -21.04
C ASN A 337 -18.01 1.75 -21.10
N LEU A 338 -17.64 1.06 -20.01
CA LEU A 338 -17.75 -0.40 -19.93
C LEU A 338 -19.08 -0.82 -19.33
N SER A 339 -19.64 -1.91 -19.85
CA SER A 339 -20.74 -2.61 -19.19
C SER A 339 -20.28 -3.21 -17.87
N ALA A 340 -21.22 -3.52 -16.97
CA ALA A 340 -20.92 -4.20 -15.72
C ALA A 340 -20.26 -5.56 -15.97
N GLU A 341 -20.74 -6.32 -16.96
CA GLU A 341 -20.21 -7.62 -17.35
C GLU A 341 -18.75 -7.53 -17.82
N SER A 342 -18.42 -6.61 -18.73
CA SER A 342 -17.03 -6.45 -19.18
C SER A 342 -16.07 -6.02 -18.05
N MET A 343 -16.56 -5.23 -17.09
CA MET A 343 -15.77 -4.91 -15.89
C MET A 343 -15.57 -6.12 -14.98
N ILE A 344 -16.58 -6.98 -14.86
CA ILE A 344 -16.51 -8.23 -14.09
C ILE A 344 -15.49 -9.17 -14.74
N ASP A 345 -15.61 -9.44 -16.04
CA ASP A 345 -14.72 -10.35 -16.77
C ASP A 345 -13.27 -9.92 -16.66
N TRP A 346 -12.99 -8.65 -16.94
CA TRP A 346 -11.63 -8.11 -16.85
C TRP A 346 -11.08 -8.18 -15.42
N LEU A 347 -11.89 -7.83 -14.41
CA LEU A 347 -11.43 -7.84 -13.03
C LEU A 347 -11.28 -9.27 -12.49
N GLN A 348 -12.05 -10.24 -13.00
CA GLN A 348 -11.86 -11.66 -12.71
C GLN A 348 -10.50 -12.15 -13.21
N GLU A 349 -10.11 -11.83 -14.44
CA GLU A 349 -8.78 -12.17 -14.99
C GLU A 349 -7.65 -11.54 -14.17
N TRP A 350 -7.80 -10.27 -13.76
CA TRP A 350 -6.85 -9.62 -12.87
C TRP A 350 -6.73 -10.34 -11.52
N VAL A 351 -7.87 -10.59 -10.86
CA VAL A 351 -7.92 -11.20 -9.53
C VAL A 351 -7.39 -12.64 -9.59
N ARG A 352 -7.68 -13.39 -10.66
CA ARG A 352 -7.16 -14.74 -10.89
C ARG A 352 -5.63 -14.75 -10.82
N VAL A 353 -4.97 -13.84 -11.53
CA VAL A 353 -3.50 -13.73 -11.47
C VAL A 353 -3.03 -13.22 -10.10
N SER A 354 -3.66 -12.16 -9.59
CA SER A 354 -3.26 -11.52 -8.32
C SER A 354 -3.28 -12.48 -7.13
N LEU A 355 -4.25 -13.40 -7.07
CA LEU A 355 -4.39 -14.35 -5.96
C LEU A 355 -3.29 -15.42 -5.90
N VAL A 356 -2.58 -15.66 -7.01
CA VAL A 356 -1.46 -16.61 -7.08
C VAL A 356 -0.11 -15.92 -6.79
N VAL A 357 -0.07 -14.58 -6.84
CA VAL A 357 1.12 -13.80 -6.53
C VAL A 357 1.49 -13.96 -5.06
N ASP A 358 2.77 -14.23 -4.82
CA ASP A 358 3.42 -14.23 -3.52
C ASP A 358 4.38 -13.04 -3.39
N GLU A 359 5.03 -12.92 -2.24
CA GLU A 359 5.93 -11.79 -1.98
C GLU A 359 7.15 -11.75 -2.90
N ASP A 360 7.68 -12.90 -3.29
CA ASP A 360 8.83 -12.99 -4.18
C ASP A 360 8.45 -12.60 -5.61
N SER A 361 7.22 -12.89 -6.02
CA SER A 361 6.67 -12.54 -7.35
C SER A 361 5.88 -11.22 -7.36
N ILE A 362 5.96 -10.39 -6.31
CA ILE A 362 5.18 -9.14 -6.20
C ILE A 362 5.44 -8.15 -7.35
N SER A 363 6.60 -8.26 -7.99
CA SER A 363 6.92 -7.54 -9.22
C SER A 363 5.90 -7.83 -10.32
N MET A 364 5.41 -9.07 -10.46
CA MET A 364 4.40 -9.44 -11.45
C MET A 364 3.13 -8.60 -11.31
N LEU A 365 2.63 -8.44 -10.08
CA LEU A 365 1.45 -7.61 -9.78
C LEU A 365 1.65 -6.16 -10.21
N LEU A 366 2.87 -5.63 -10.10
CA LEU A 366 3.19 -4.28 -10.56
C LEU A 366 3.22 -4.14 -12.08
N HIS A 367 3.42 -5.24 -12.83
CA HIS A 367 3.43 -5.26 -14.29
C HIS A 367 2.09 -5.67 -14.91
N LEU A 368 1.12 -6.16 -14.12
CA LEU A 368 -0.22 -6.51 -14.61
C LEU A 368 -0.94 -5.41 -15.40
N PRO A 369 -0.85 -4.10 -15.07
CA PRO A 369 -1.48 -3.07 -15.91
C PRO A 369 -0.97 -3.06 -17.36
N ILE A 370 0.27 -3.54 -17.59
CA ILE A 370 0.80 -3.72 -18.94
C ILE A 370 0.32 -5.04 -19.52
N LEU A 371 0.47 -6.14 -18.76
CA LEU A 371 0.14 -7.47 -19.25
C LEU A 371 -1.34 -7.64 -19.62
N LEU A 372 -2.26 -7.04 -18.85
CA LEU A 372 -3.71 -7.19 -19.03
C LEU A 372 -4.42 -5.97 -19.62
N THR A 373 -3.77 -4.80 -19.69
CA THR A 373 -4.49 -3.54 -20.01
C THR A 373 -3.80 -2.65 -21.03
N TYR A 374 -2.62 -3.03 -21.52
CA TYR A 374 -1.83 -2.18 -22.43
C TYR A 374 -2.58 -1.85 -23.73
N ASN A 375 -3.13 -2.87 -24.39
CA ASN A 375 -3.85 -2.78 -25.66
C ASN A 375 -5.37 -2.59 -25.50
N HIS A 376 -5.88 -2.31 -24.29
CA HIS A 376 -7.33 -2.25 -24.08
C HIS A 376 -7.91 -0.99 -24.75
N THR A 377 -8.88 -1.15 -25.66
CA THR A 377 -9.45 -0.07 -26.49
C THR A 377 -9.86 1.17 -25.68
N ASN A 378 -10.57 1.01 -24.57
CA ASN A 378 -10.95 2.13 -23.70
C ASN A 378 -9.79 2.93 -23.10
N ASN A 379 -8.62 2.32 -22.92
CA ASN A 379 -7.42 3.03 -22.49
C ASN A 379 -6.81 3.81 -23.66
N TRP A 380 -6.85 3.27 -24.89
CA TRP A 380 -6.39 3.96 -26.09
C TRP A 380 -7.23 5.20 -26.39
N ILE A 381 -8.56 5.09 -26.28
CA ILE A 381 -9.50 6.22 -26.42
C ILE A 381 -9.25 7.32 -25.38
N LEU A 382 -8.70 6.98 -24.21
CA LEU A 382 -8.43 7.96 -23.17
C LEU A 382 -7.13 8.75 -23.41
N ILE A 383 -6.15 8.15 -24.11
CA ILE A 383 -4.83 8.75 -24.32
C ILE A 383 -4.70 9.48 -25.66
N HIS A 384 -5.41 9.00 -26.69
CA HIS A 384 -5.51 9.59 -28.02
C HIS A 384 -6.80 10.38 -28.15
#